data_AF-A0A7S4DEJ6-F1
#
_entry.id   AF-A0A7S4DEJ6-F1
#
_cell.length_a   1.000
_cell.length_b   1.000
_cell.length_c   1.000
_cell.angle_alpha   90.00
_cell.angle_beta   90.00
_cell.angle_gamma   90.00
#
_symmetry.space_group_name_H-M   'P 1'
#
loop_
_entity.id
_entity.type
_entity.pdbx_description
1 polymer ?
#
loop_
_entity_poly.entity_id
_entity_poly.type
_entity_poly.pdbx_seq_one_letter_code
_entity_poly.pdbx_strand_id
1 'polypeptide(L)'
;MTDILSIKDLSAKRENLVFMAKSAEVAERYEDMCKIMKLLVQWEGTSLSSDERNLLSVAYKNVIGMRRASCRTLKEYKNSEWLDQYKGLVEDELKSICKEILGLLTDTLVIFPRFRKRISGCN
;
A
#
# COMPACT_ATOMS: atom_id res chain seq x y z
N MET A 1 18.46 -10.57 11.38
CA MET A 1 17.73 -9.87 10.31
C MET A 1 16.48 -9.30 10.97
N THR A 2 16.58 -8.08 11.49
CA THR A 2 15.55 -7.48 12.34
C THR A 2 14.41 -6.98 11.46
N ASP A 3 13.33 -7.75 11.41
CA ASP A 3 12.06 -7.31 10.85
C ASP A 3 11.62 -6.03 11.56
N ILE A 4 11.38 -4.97 10.78
CA ILE A 4 10.69 -3.75 11.21
C ILE A 4 9.32 -4.06 11.86
N LEU A 5 8.83 -5.29 11.75
CA LEU A 5 7.60 -5.78 12.37
C LEU A 5 7.78 -6.30 13.82
N SER A 6 9.00 -6.38 14.36
CA SER A 6 9.22 -6.64 15.81
C SER A 6 8.86 -5.44 16.69
N ILE A 7 8.33 -4.39 16.09
CA ILE A 7 7.93 -3.17 16.76
C ILE A 7 6.52 -3.33 17.35
N LYS A 8 6.36 -4.21 18.35
CA LYS A 8 5.12 -4.29 19.15
C LYS A 8 4.93 -3.07 20.06
N ASP A 9 6.00 -2.32 20.33
CA ASP A 9 5.96 -1.17 21.26
C ASP A 9 5.71 0.19 20.59
N LEU A 10 5.92 0.33 19.28
CA LEU A 10 5.66 1.60 18.56
C LEU A 10 4.20 1.73 18.15
N SER A 11 3.50 0.60 18.03
CA SER A 11 2.04 0.60 17.96
C SER A 11 1.39 0.96 19.31
N ALA A 12 2.14 1.51 20.27
CA ALA A 12 1.56 2.13 21.46
C ALA A 12 1.04 3.55 21.17
N LYS A 13 1.55 4.25 20.15
CA LYS A 13 1.09 5.61 19.79
C LYS A 13 1.05 5.82 18.28
N ARG A 14 -0.10 6.29 17.77
CA ARG A 14 -0.32 6.66 16.36
C ARG A 14 0.72 7.66 15.84
N GLU A 15 1.12 8.62 16.68
CA GLU A 15 2.13 9.64 16.35
C GLU A 15 3.48 9.04 15.96
N ASN A 16 3.87 7.94 16.61
CA ASN A 16 5.12 7.26 16.30
C ASN A 16 5.08 6.57 14.93
N LEU A 17 3.90 6.04 14.53
CA LEU A 17 3.71 5.49 13.18
C LEU A 17 3.80 6.58 12.12
N VAL A 18 3.20 7.76 12.36
CA VAL A 18 3.33 8.91 11.45
C VAL A 18 4.77 9.37 11.34
N PHE A 19 5.50 9.46 12.47
CA PHE A 19 6.91 9.84 12.48
C PHE A 19 7.74 8.85 11.67
N MET A 20 7.57 7.54 11.89
CA MET A 20 8.28 6.51 11.13
C MET A 20 7.94 6.52 9.64
N ALA A 21 6.68 6.79 9.26
CA ALA A 21 6.29 6.93 7.87
C ALA A 21 7.03 8.09 7.20
N LYS A 22 7.15 9.23 7.88
CA LYS A 22 7.93 10.38 7.41
C LYS A 22 9.43 10.08 7.35
N SER A 23 9.98 9.36 8.33
CA SER A 23 11.38 8.92 8.28
C SER A 23 11.65 7.98 7.11
N ALA A 24 10.73 7.06 6.82
CA ALA A 24 10.82 6.15 5.68
C ALA A 24 10.72 6.91 4.34
N GLU A 25 9.91 7.96 4.26
CA GLU A 25 9.83 8.85 3.10
C GLU A 25 11.17 9.54 2.83
N VAL A 26 11.79 10.14 3.86
CA VAL A 26 13.11 10.79 3.75
C VAL A 26 14.20 9.79 3.37
N ALA A 27 14.08 8.54 3.81
CA ALA A 27 15.01 7.47 3.46
C ALA A 27 14.71 6.79 2.10
N GLU A 28 13.69 7.25 1.37
CA GLU A 28 13.20 6.64 0.12
C GLU A 28 12.83 5.15 0.23
N ARG A 29 12.56 4.67 1.46
CA ARG A 29 12.18 3.27 1.72
C ARG A 29 10.66 3.12 1.66
N TYR A 30 10.10 3.35 0.47
CA TYR A 30 8.65 3.37 0.27
C TYR A 30 7.96 2.03 0.56
N GLU A 31 8.66 0.90 0.40
CA GLU A 31 8.13 -0.43 0.75
C GLU A 31 7.89 -0.56 2.26
N ASP A 32 8.77 0.00 3.09
CA ASP A 32 8.59 0.04 4.54
C ASP A 32 7.55 1.09 4.94
N MET A 33 7.53 2.23 4.26
CA MET A 33 6.48 3.24 4.41
C MET A 33 5.09 2.63 4.15
N CYS A 34 4.91 1.80 3.13
CA CYS A 34 3.65 1.08 2.87
C CYS A 34 3.25 0.18 4.04
N LYS A 35 4.19 -0.56 4.65
CA LYS A 35 3.92 -1.41 5.82
C LYS A 35 3.47 -0.56 7.02
N ILE A 36 4.16 0.55 7.29
CA ILE A 36 3.81 1.46 8.39
C ILE A 36 2.43 2.09 8.16
N MET A 37 2.14 2.54 6.94
CA MET A 37 0.85 3.15 6.61
C MET A 37 -0.31 2.15 6.70
N LYS A 38 -0.09 0.85 6.43
CA LYS A 38 -1.10 -0.19 6.68
C LYS A 38 -1.45 -0.32 8.17
N LEU A 39 -0.43 -0.33 9.03
CA LEU A 39 -0.65 -0.38 10.49
C LEU A 39 -1.43 0.85 10.96
N LEU A 40 -1.17 2.01 10.36
CA LEU A 40 -1.86 3.25 10.67
C LEU A 40 -3.33 3.26 10.19
N VAL A 41 -3.62 2.61 9.05
CA VAL A 41 -4.99 2.39 8.54
C VAL A 41 -5.77 1.41 9.41
N GLN A 42 -5.13 0.34 9.87
CA GLN A 42 -5.74 -0.69 10.71
C GLN A 42 -5.89 -0.27 12.19
N TRP A 43 -5.36 0.91 12.55
CA TRP A 43 -5.47 1.44 13.90
C TRP A 43 -6.93 1.74 14.26
N GLU A 44 -7.41 1.13 15.34
CA GLU A 44 -8.82 1.20 15.72
C GLU A 44 -9.31 2.63 16.01
N GLY A 45 -10.54 2.92 15.59
CA GLY A 45 -11.32 4.06 16.08
C GLY A 45 -11.01 5.42 15.46
N THR A 46 -10.21 5.53 14.39
CA THR A 46 -9.93 6.84 13.78
C THR A 46 -9.77 6.78 12.27
N SER A 47 -10.55 7.59 11.55
CA SER A 47 -10.34 7.83 10.12
C SER A 47 -9.00 8.54 9.88
N LEU A 48 -8.34 8.24 8.77
CA LEU A 48 -7.14 8.97 8.35
C LEU A 48 -7.41 10.48 8.21
N SER A 49 -6.49 11.29 8.73
CA SER A 49 -6.43 12.73 8.47
C SER A 49 -6.02 13.02 7.02
N SER A 50 -6.17 14.26 6.57
CA SER A 50 -5.74 14.66 5.21
C SER A 50 -4.26 14.38 4.97
N ASP A 51 -3.42 14.67 5.97
CA ASP A 51 -1.97 14.47 5.89
C ASP A 51 -1.61 12.99 5.83
N GLU A 52 -2.28 12.15 6.62
CA GLU A 52 -2.06 10.70 6.62
C GLU A 52 -2.51 10.04 5.31
N ARG A 53 -3.61 10.52 4.70
CA ARG A 53 -4.03 10.08 3.35
C ARG A 53 -3.01 10.47 2.29
N ASN A 54 -2.40 11.65 2.42
CA ASN A 54 -1.33 12.07 1.53
C ASN A 54 -0.10 11.15 1.67
N LEU A 55 0.33 10.85 2.90
CA LEU A 55 1.42 9.91 3.15
C LEU A 55 1.13 8.51 2.57
N LEU A 56 -0.10 8.02 2.71
CA LEU A 56 -0.53 6.75 2.12
C LEU A 56 -0.39 6.79 0.59
N SER A 57 -0.84 7.89 -0.02
CA SER A 57 -0.77 8.09 -1.47
C SER A 57 0.66 8.15 -1.97
N VAL A 58 1.53 8.88 -1.26
CA VAL A 58 2.97 9.00 -1.58
C VAL A 58 3.65 7.64 -1.51
N ALA A 59 3.41 6.87 -0.46
CA ALA A 59 4.02 5.54 -0.29
C ALA A 59 3.69 4.62 -1.47
N TYR A 60 2.40 4.38 -1.74
CA TYR A 60 1.97 3.45 -2.77
C TYR A 60 2.27 3.95 -4.19
N LYS A 61 2.17 5.27 -4.46
CA LYS A 61 2.52 5.84 -5.76
C LYS A 61 3.98 5.56 -6.12
N ASN A 62 4.89 5.71 -5.16
CA ASN A 62 6.31 5.48 -5.39
C ASN A 62 6.63 3.99 -5.57
N VAL A 63 6.08 3.10 -4.73
CA VAL A 63 6.27 1.64 -4.89
C VAL A 63 5.77 1.15 -6.26
N ILE A 64 4.54 1.55 -6.65
CA ILE A 64 3.95 1.20 -7.95
C ILE A 64 4.78 1.81 -9.09
N GLY A 65 5.23 3.05 -8.94
CA GLY A 65 6.06 3.74 -9.92
C GLY A 65 7.37 3.00 -10.20
N MET A 66 8.07 2.58 -9.15
CA MET A 66 9.30 1.78 -9.25
C MET A 66 9.04 0.45 -9.97
N ARG A 67 8.02 -0.31 -9.55
CA ARG A 67 7.69 -1.61 -10.18
C ARG A 67 7.24 -1.47 -11.65
N ARG A 68 6.51 -0.40 -11.99
CA ARG A 68 6.18 -0.07 -13.39
C ARG A 68 7.42 0.27 -14.22
N ALA A 69 8.37 1.01 -13.65
CA ALA A 69 9.64 1.28 -14.33
C ALA A 69 10.42 -0.02 -14.56
N SER A 70 10.54 -0.89 -13.55
CA SER A 70 11.14 -2.22 -13.70
C SER A 70 10.47 -3.04 -14.81
N CYS A 71 9.14 -3.07 -14.85
CA CYS A 71 8.41 -3.78 -15.91
C CYS A 71 8.70 -3.21 -17.31
N ARG A 72 8.81 -1.89 -17.47
CA ARG A 72 9.19 -1.26 -18.75
C ARG A 72 10.61 -1.64 -19.16
N THR A 73 11.56 -1.50 -18.25
CA THR A 73 12.97 -1.84 -18.50
C THR A 73 13.11 -3.32 -18.88
N LEU A 74 12.43 -4.23 -18.19
CA LEU A 74 12.49 -5.66 -18.51
C LEU A 74 11.92 -5.99 -19.89
N LYS A 75 10.93 -5.23 -20.39
CA LYS A 75 10.37 -5.42 -21.73
C LYS A 75 11.35 -5.10 -22.87
N GLU A 76 12.39 -4.32 -22.61
CA GLU A 76 13.41 -3.96 -23.60
C GLU A 76 14.45 -5.07 -23.82
N TYR A 77 14.56 -6.03 -22.90
CA TYR A 77 15.49 -7.15 -23.02
C TYR A 77 14.90 -8.30 -23.86
N LYS A 78 15.76 -8.90 -24.70
CA LYS A 78 15.42 -10.05 -25.54
C LYS A 78 14.93 -11.21 -24.68
N ASN A 79 13.78 -11.78 -25.06
CA ASN A 79 13.14 -12.87 -24.34
C ASN A 79 14.05 -14.11 -24.30
N SER A 80 14.32 -14.55 -23.08
CA SER A 80 14.73 -15.92 -22.76
C SER A 80 13.66 -16.51 -21.85
N GLU A 81 13.53 -17.84 -21.81
CA GLU A 81 12.52 -18.52 -20.99
C GLU A 81 12.57 -18.07 -19.50
N TRP A 82 13.78 -17.93 -18.95
CA TRP A 82 14.01 -17.44 -17.59
C TRP A 82 13.62 -15.96 -17.40
N LEU A 83 13.84 -15.13 -18.41
CA LEU A 83 13.47 -13.72 -18.35
C LEU A 83 11.95 -13.53 -18.40
N ASP A 84 11.23 -14.37 -19.17
CA ASP A 84 9.77 -14.30 -19.25
C ASP A 84 9.12 -14.75 -17.93
N GLN A 85 9.68 -15.76 -17.26
CA GLN A 85 9.28 -16.12 -15.89
C GLN A 85 9.49 -14.95 -14.91
N TYR A 86 10.65 -14.29 -14.99
CA TYR A 86 10.94 -13.15 -14.12
C TYR A 86 10.04 -11.94 -14.39
N LYS A 87 9.71 -11.66 -15.66
CA LYS A 87 8.72 -10.64 -16.04
C LYS A 87 7.35 -10.94 -15.42
N GLY A 88 6.91 -12.21 -15.46
CA GLY A 88 5.67 -12.65 -14.83
C GLY A 88 5.64 -12.36 -13.32
N LEU A 89 6.74 -12.67 -12.61
CA LEU A 89 6.86 -12.39 -11.17
C LEU A 89 6.70 -10.89 -10.86
N VAL A 90 7.39 -10.02 -11.61
CA VAL A 90 7.30 -8.56 -11.40
C VAL A 90 5.91 -8.02 -11.71
N GLU A 91 5.23 -8.56 -12.74
CA GLU A 91 3.85 -8.19 -13.05
C GLU A 91 2.86 -8.63 -11.96
N ASP A 92 3.06 -9.81 -11.38
CA ASP A 92 2.21 -10.31 -10.30
C ASP A 92 2.45 -9.56 -8.99
N GLU A 93 3.69 -9.17 -8.68
CA GLU A 93 3.99 -8.25 -7.57
C GLU A 93 3.24 -6.92 -7.75
N LEU A 94 3.32 -6.32 -8.94
CA LEU A 94 2.64 -5.07 -9.26
C LEU A 94 1.12 -5.21 -9.08
N LYS A 95 0.52 -6.31 -9.58
CA LYS A 95 -0.91 -6.59 -9.39
C LYS A 95 -1.26 -6.75 -7.92
N SER A 96 -0.42 -7.42 -7.14
CA SER A 96 -0.64 -7.63 -5.70
C SER A 96 -0.66 -6.30 -4.96
N ILE A 97 0.34 -5.43 -5.20
CA ILE A 97 0.42 -4.09 -4.59
C ILE A 97 -0.80 -3.24 -4.97
N CYS A 98 -1.25 -3.29 -6.23
CA CYS A 98 -2.45 -2.59 -6.68
C CYS A 98 -3.73 -3.11 -6.00
N LYS A 99 -3.88 -4.44 -5.86
CA LYS A 99 -5.04 -5.04 -5.17
C LYS A 99 -5.08 -4.65 -3.69
N GLU A 100 -3.91 -4.62 -3.06
CA GLU A 100 -3.75 -4.26 -1.67
C GLU A 100 -4.20 -2.82 -1.39
N ILE A 101 -3.73 -1.84 -2.15
CA ILE A 101 -4.18 -0.46 -1.97
C ILE A 101 -5.67 -0.30 -2.27
N LEU A 102 -6.21 -0.99 -3.28
CA LEU A 102 -7.65 -0.98 -3.55
C LEU A 102 -8.47 -1.55 -2.39
N GLY A 103 -8.00 -2.60 -1.74
CA GLY A 103 -8.59 -3.15 -0.53
C GLY A 103 -8.59 -2.11 0.60
N LEU A 104 -7.44 -1.51 0.89
CA LEU A 104 -7.33 -0.47 1.91
C LEU A 104 -8.24 0.74 1.62
N LEU A 105 -8.34 1.19 0.38
CA LEU A 105 -9.22 2.30 0.01
C LEU A 105 -10.70 1.93 0.21
N THR A 106 -11.08 0.71 -0.15
CA THR A 106 -12.45 0.21 0.00
C THR A 106 -12.84 0.09 1.47
N ASP A 107 -11.93 -0.41 2.31
CA ASP A 107 -12.17 -0.62 3.73
C ASP A 107 -12.13 0.69 4.55
N THR A 108 -11.34 1.67 4.11
CA THR A 108 -11.05 2.88 4.92
C THR A 108 -11.76 4.14 4.42
N LEU A 109 -11.97 4.30 3.11
CA LEU A 109 -12.46 5.55 2.50
C LEU A 109 -13.83 5.42 1.84
N VAL A 110 -14.30 4.19 1.57
CA VAL A 110 -15.65 3.94 1.04
C VAL A 110 -16.63 3.63 2.17
N ILE A 111 -16.63 4.44 3.22
CA ILE A 111 -17.88 4.66 3.97
C ILE A 111 -18.69 5.61 3.08
N PHE A 112 -19.42 5.08 2.09
CA PHE A 112 -20.55 5.80 1.51
C PHE A 112 -21.64 5.85 2.58
N PRO A 113 -22.01 7.02 3.15
CA PRO A 113 -23.16 7.12 4.04
C PRO A 113 -24.49 7.17 3.24
N ARG A 114 -24.51 6.85 1.94
CA ARG A 114 -25.73 6.77 1.14
C ARG A 114 -25.65 5.60 0.16
N PHE A 115 -26.71 4.78 0.16
CA PHE A 115 -26.96 3.59 -0.67
C PHE A 115 -26.60 2.21 -0.10
N ARG A 116 -26.80 2.01 1.20
CA ARG A 116 -27.11 0.67 1.75
C ARG A 116 -28.58 0.51 2.11
N LYS A 117 -29.49 0.92 1.22
CA LYS A 117 -30.92 0.53 1.23
C LYS A 117 -31.48 0.56 -0.21
N ARG A 118 -31.32 -0.54 -0.95
CA ARG A 118 -32.27 -1.01 -2.00
C ARG A 118 -31.71 -2.26 -2.68
N ILE A 119 -31.64 -3.37 -1.94
CA ILE A 119 -31.76 -4.71 -2.52
C ILE A 119 -32.16 -5.67 -1.39
N SER A 120 -33.35 -5.43 -0.84
CA SER A 120 -34.11 -6.40 -0.06
C SER A 120 -35.58 -6.03 -0.22
N GLY A 121 -36.24 -6.63 -1.21
CA GLY A 121 -37.65 -6.38 -1.50
C GLY A 121 -37.91 -5.99 -2.96
N CYS A 122 -37.66 -6.91 -3.87
CA CYS A 122 -38.53 -7.06 -5.04
C CYS A 122 -39.27 -8.38 -4.83
N ASN A 123 -40.60 -8.25 -4.72
CA ASN A 123 -41.57 -9.33 -4.92
C ASN A 123 -41.36 -10.00 -6.28
#